data_AF-A0A210P8Y0-F1
#
_entry.id   AF-A0A210P8Y0-F1
#
_cell.length_a   1.000
_cell.length_b   1.000
_cell.length_c   1.000
_cell.angle_alpha   90.00
_cell.angle_beta   90.00
_cell.angle_gamma   90.00
#
_symmetry.space_group_name_H-M   'P 1'
#
loop_
_entity.id
_entity.type
_entity.pdbx_description
1 polymer ?
#
loop_
_entity_poly.entity_id
_entity_poly.type
_entity_poly.pdbx_seq_one_letter_code
_entity_poly.pdbx_strand_id
1 'polypeptide(L)'
;MRNIIEVSPTFILFIILIFSFIQRSDGNSWIDPFAFSLLGLCIYPTVALIVETIRVKKYKLFSRSELRLIWYLALISILFLSLTTYLMVM
;
A
#
# COMPACT_ATOMS: atom_id res chain seq x y z
N MET A 1 -10.31 -6.59 -18.15
CA MET A 1 -10.99 -7.13 -16.94
C MET A 1 -10.03 -7.59 -15.84
N ARG A 2 -8.82 -8.09 -16.12
CA ARG A 2 -7.86 -8.57 -15.09
C ARG A 2 -7.38 -7.47 -14.12
N ASN A 3 -7.18 -6.24 -14.62
CA ASN A 3 -6.70 -5.10 -13.80
C ASN A 3 -7.69 -4.67 -12.70
N ILE A 4 -8.99 -4.95 -12.84
CA ILE A 4 -10.00 -4.54 -11.84
C ILE A 4 -9.88 -5.38 -10.55
N ILE A 5 -9.46 -6.65 -10.68
CA ILE A 5 -9.35 -7.57 -9.54
C ILE A 5 -8.16 -7.22 -8.65
N GLU A 6 -7.11 -6.62 -9.22
CA GLU A 6 -5.87 -6.26 -8.52
C GLU A 6 -5.92 -4.86 -7.89
N VAL A 7 -6.64 -3.94 -8.53
CA VAL A 7 -6.85 -2.58 -8.02
C VAL A 7 -7.89 -2.55 -6.90
N SER A 8 -8.83 -3.50 -6.88
CA SER A 8 -9.91 -3.56 -5.87
C SER A 8 -9.41 -3.61 -4.41
N PRO A 9 -8.51 -4.53 -4.00
CA PRO A 9 -8.04 -4.59 -2.62
C PRO A 9 -7.17 -3.41 -2.19
N THR A 10 -6.36 -2.85 -3.10
CA THR A 10 -5.61 -1.61 -2.81
C THR A 10 -6.56 -0.43 -2.59
N PHE A 11 -7.65 -0.34 -3.38
CA PHE A 11 -8.68 0.68 -3.22
C PHE A 11 -9.44 0.54 -1.89
N ILE A 12 -9.77 -0.69 -1.50
CA ILE A 12 -10.42 -0.98 -0.20
C ILE A 12 -9.51 -0.57 0.96
N LEU A 13 -8.22 -0.93 0.92
CA LEU A 13 -7.27 -0.56 1.96
C LEU A 13 -7.07 0.97 2.04
N PHE A 14 -7.09 1.65 0.90
CA PHE A 14 -7.02 3.11 0.86
C PHE A 14 -8.27 3.78 1.50
N ILE A 15 -9.46 3.22 1.28
CA ILE A 15 -10.69 3.69 1.94
C ILE A 15 -10.61 3.49 3.47
N ILE A 16 -10.12 2.33 3.93
CA ILE A 16 -9.95 2.06 5.36
C ILE A 16 -8.96 3.04 6.00
N LEU A 17 -7.89 3.39 5.27
CA LEU A 17 -6.92 4.38 5.71
C LEU A 17 -7.58 5.77 5.89
N ILE A 18 -8.35 6.24 4.92
CA ILE A 18 -9.11 7.51 5.03
C ILE A 18 -10.09 7.46 6.20
N PHE A 19 -10.79 6.34 6.36
CA PHE A 19 -11.74 6.16 7.47
C PHE A 19 -11.04 6.23 8.83
N SER A 20 -9.82 5.69 8.93
CA SER A 20 -9.00 5.78 10.15
C SER A 20 -8.61 7.23 10.46
N PHE A 21 -8.35 8.06 9.45
CA PHE A 21 -8.11 9.49 9.65
C PHE A 21 -9.34 10.23 10.19
N ILE A 22 -10.54 9.88 9.72
CA ILE A 22 -11.79 10.45 10.21
C ILE A 22 -12.04 10.01 11.67
N GLN A 23 -11.77 8.74 11.99
CA GLN A 23 -11.85 8.28 13.39
C GLN A 23 -10.89 9.03 14.32
N ARG A 24 -9.68 9.37 13.84
CA ARG A 24 -8.74 10.21 14.58
C ARG A 24 -9.31 11.59 14.86
N SER A 25 -9.94 12.24 13.88
CA SER A 25 -10.54 13.57 14.08
C SER A 25 -11.70 13.54 15.07
N ASP A 26 -12.41 12.41 15.14
CA ASP A 26 -13.52 12.20 16.08
C ASP A 26 -13.06 11.74 17.47
N GLY A 27 -11.75 11.56 17.70
CA GLY A 27 -11.18 11.10 18.97
C GLY A 27 -11.41 9.61 19.28
N ASN A 28 -11.83 8.82 18.29
CA ASN A 28 -12.06 7.38 18.43
C ASN A 28 -10.77 6.57 18.24
N SER A 29 -10.78 5.29 18.59
CA SER A 29 -9.62 4.39 18.35
C SER A 29 -9.39 4.23 16.85
N TRP A 30 -8.32 4.85 16.34
CA TRP A 30 -7.97 4.89 14.93
C TRP A 30 -6.69 4.11 14.59
N ILE A 31 -5.91 3.73 15.60
CA ILE A 31 -4.57 3.15 15.44
C ILE A 31 -4.65 1.75 14.83
N ASP A 32 -5.59 0.91 15.28
CA ASP A 32 -5.76 -0.45 14.78
C ASP A 32 -6.17 -0.51 13.28
N PRO A 33 -7.23 0.20 12.84
CA PRO A 33 -7.59 0.20 11.42
C PRO A 33 -6.55 0.93 10.54
N PHE A 34 -5.84 1.92 11.11
CA PHE A 34 -4.73 2.59 10.44
C PHE A 34 -3.54 1.65 10.21
N ALA A 35 -3.08 0.94 11.23
CA ALA A 35 -1.97 0.01 11.12
C ALA A 35 -2.29 -1.16 10.17
N PHE A 36 -3.52 -1.68 10.22
CA PHE A 36 -3.98 -2.75 9.33
C PHE A 36 -4.01 -2.33 7.86
N SER A 37 -4.59 -1.16 7.56
CA SER A 37 -4.65 -0.64 6.20
C SER A 37 -3.26 -0.35 5.63
N LEU A 38 -2.37 0.20 6.47
CA LEU A 38 -1.00 0.55 6.10
C LEU A 38 -0.13 -0.68 5.83
N LEU A 39 -0.19 -1.71 6.69
CA LEU A 39 0.47 -2.99 6.44
C LEU A 39 -0.05 -3.65 5.16
N GLY A 40 -1.37 -3.63 4.96
CA GLY A 40 -1.98 -4.14 3.73
C GLY A 40 -1.48 -3.42 2.48
N LEU A 41 -1.42 -2.09 2.50
CA LEU A 41 -0.96 -1.25 1.39
C LEU A 41 0.52 -1.45 1.06
N CYS A 42 1.37 -1.76 2.05
CA CYS A 42 2.78 -2.05 1.82
C CYS A 42 3.01 -3.47 1.28
N ILE A 43 2.30 -4.46 1.81
CA ILE A 43 2.53 -5.88 1.48
C ILE A 43 1.86 -6.26 0.17
N TYR A 44 0.64 -5.79 -0.07
CA TYR A 44 -0.16 -6.20 -1.22
C TYR A 44 0.51 -5.93 -2.57
N PRO A 45 1.09 -4.74 -2.86
CA PRO A 45 1.74 -4.48 -4.14
C PRO A 45 2.99 -5.33 -4.35
N THR A 46 3.76 -5.59 -3.28
CA THR A 46 4.93 -6.48 -3.35
C THR A 46 4.53 -7.91 -3.69
N VAL A 47 3.49 -8.43 -3.04
CA VAL A 47 2.99 -9.78 -3.31
C VAL A 47 2.39 -9.88 -4.71
N ALA A 48 1.62 -8.87 -5.15
CA ALA A 48 1.07 -8.81 -6.50
C ALA A 48 2.18 -8.84 -7.57
N LEU A 49 3.24 -8.03 -7.41
CA LEU A 49 4.40 -8.04 -8.29
C LEU A 49 5.11 -9.40 -8.31
N ILE A 50 5.27 -10.06 -7.16
CA ILE A 50 5.90 -11.38 -7.08
C ILE A 50 5.05 -12.42 -7.82
N VAL A 51 3.73 -12.42 -7.60
CA VAL A 51 2.80 -13.33 -8.27
C VAL A 51 2.80 -13.10 -9.78
N GLU A 52 2.79 -11.85 -10.24
CA GLU A 52 2.89 -11.51 -11.65
C GLU A 52 4.24 -11.99 -12.23
N THR A 53 5.35 -11.76 -11.52
CA THR A 53 6.70 -12.20 -11.94
C THR A 53 6.81 -13.72 -12.04
N ILE A 54 6.24 -14.47 -11.09
CA ILE A 54 6.23 -15.94 -11.10
C ILE A 54 5.34 -16.46 -12.22
N ARG A 55 4.23 -15.77 -12.54
CA ARG A 55 3.33 -16.15 -13.64
C ARG A 55 3.94 -15.88 -15.01
N VAL A 56 4.76 -14.83 -15.13
CA VAL A 56 5.45 -14.43 -16.37
C VAL A 56 6.84 -15.07 -16.47
N LYS A 57 7.02 -16.28 -15.90
CA LYS A 57 8.25 -17.08 -16.02
C LYS A 57 8.47 -17.55 -17.47
N LYS A 58 8.90 -16.62 -18.31
CA LYS A 58 9.58 -16.77 -19.60
C LYS A 58 9.95 -15.36 -20.09
N TYR A 59 11.16 -14.93 -19.72
CA TYR A 59 11.91 -13.85 -20.35
C TYR A 59 11.36 -12.41 -20.19
N LYS A 60 11.76 -11.72 -19.12
CA LYS A 60 12.24 -10.33 -19.26
C LYS A 60 13.03 -9.91 -18.02
N LEU A 61 14.23 -9.36 -18.25
CA LEU A 61 14.93 -8.56 -17.25
C LEU A 61 13.96 -7.49 -16.73
N PHE A 62 13.98 -7.27 -15.42
CA PHE A 62 13.29 -6.18 -14.73
C PHE A 62 13.20 -4.94 -15.63
N SER A 63 12.00 -4.62 -16.09
CA SER A 63 11.82 -3.48 -16.98
C SER A 63 12.06 -2.20 -16.19
N ARG A 64 12.62 -1.15 -16.81
CA ARG A 64 12.74 0.20 -16.19
C ARG A 64 11.43 0.73 -15.60
N SER A 65 10.28 0.20 -16.04
CA SER A 65 8.96 0.50 -15.45
C SER A 65 8.76 -0.13 -14.06
N GLU A 66 9.19 -1.37 -13.84
CA GLU A 66 9.05 -2.06 -12.54
C GLU A 66 9.97 -1.45 -11.49
N LEU A 67 11.19 -1.08 -11.89
CA LEU A 67 12.14 -0.41 -11.00
C LEU A 67 11.63 0.97 -10.56
N ARG A 68 10.96 1.71 -11.46
CA ARG A 68 10.25 2.95 -11.11
C ARG A 68 9.08 2.67 -10.16
N LEU A 69 8.31 1.62 -10.39
CA LEU A 69 7.17 1.24 -9.53
C LEU A 69 7.63 0.90 -8.11
N ILE A 70 8.72 0.13 -7.99
CA ILE A 70 9.36 -0.18 -6.70
C ILE A 70 9.87 1.11 -6.03
N TRP A 71 10.48 2.02 -6.79
CA TRP A 71 10.92 3.32 -6.28
C TRP A 71 9.74 4.14 -5.75
N TYR A 72 8.65 4.23 -6.50
CA TYR A 72 7.41 4.90 -6.05
C TYR A 72 6.85 4.24 -4.79
N LEU A 73 6.85 2.90 -4.73
CA LEU A 73 6.38 2.17 -3.55
C LEU A 73 7.24 2.47 -2.32
N ALA A 74 8.56 2.52 -2.48
CA ALA A 74 9.49 2.86 -1.41
C ALA A 74 9.30 4.32 -0.94
N LEU A 75 9.12 5.25 -1.86
CA LEU A 75 8.89 6.67 -1.57
C LEU A 75 7.55 6.86 -0.83
N ILE A 76 6.49 6.19 -1.30
CA ILE A 76 5.19 6.14 -0.64
C ILE A 76 5.32 5.54 0.76
N SER A 77 6.04 4.43 0.92
CA SER A 77 6.25 3.79 2.23
C SER A 77 7.01 4.69 3.21
N ILE A 78 8.01 5.46 2.75
CA ILE A 78 8.74 6.42 3.59
C ILE A 78 7.84 7.58 4.00
N LEU A 79 7.05 8.14 3.07
CA LEU A 79 6.05 9.16 3.36
C LEU A 79 5.03 8.68 4.40
N PHE A 80 4.55 7.43 4.27
CA PHE A 80 3.62 6.82 5.22
C PHE A 80 4.25 6.57 6.59
N LEU A 81 5.51 6.14 6.66
CA LEU A 81 6.25 6.02 7.90
C LEU A 81 6.39 7.37 8.62
N SER A 82 6.76 8.41 7.87
CA SER A 82 6.85 9.78 8.40
C SER A 82 5.51 10.33 8.86
N LEU A 83 4.43 10.03 8.15
CA LEU A 83 3.08 10.40 8.54
C LEU A 83 2.67 9.69 9.83
N THR A 84 2.99 8.40 9.95
CA THR A 84 2.69 7.58 11.12
C THR A 84 3.44 8.09 12.36
N THR A 85 4.73 8.41 12.25
CA THR A 85 5.50 8.95 13.37
C THR A 85 5.01 10.32 13.79
N TYR A 86 4.65 11.19 12.84
CA TYR A 86 4.03 12.49 13.14
C TYR A 86 2.72 12.32 13.92
N LEU A 87 1.87 11.40 13.46
CA LEU A 87 0.59 11.09 14.08
C LEU A 87 0.73 10.41 15.45
N MET A 88 1.80 9.67 15.72
CA MET A 88 2.04 9.04 17.02
C MET A 88 2.58 10.01 18.08
N VAL A 89 3.32 11.03 17.64
CA VAL A 89 3.94 12.04 18.52
C VAL A 89 2.97 13.17 18.88
N MET A 90 1.94 13.40 18.06
CA MET A 90 0.92 14.44 18.20
C MET A 90 -0.41 13.88 18.69
#